data_AF-A0A183FX89-F1
#
_entry.id   AF-A0A183FX89-F1
#
_cell.length_a   1.000
_cell.length_b   1.000
_cell.length_c   1.000
_cell.angle_alpha   90.00
_cell.angle_beta   90.00
_cell.angle_gamma   90.00
#
_symmetry.space_group_name_H-M   'P 1'
#
loop_
_entity.id
_entity.type
_entity.pdbx_description
1 polymer ?
#
loop_
_entity_poly.entity_id
_entity_poly.type
_entity_poly.pdbx_seq_one_letter_code
_entity_poly.pdbx_strand_id
1 'polypeptide(L)'
;MDAIMRDLEKPVPWTLLYADDVMLACEDKGELEREVQAWCDRLAMFGLKLNVKKTEYLTTNVNESGSIEIDGTELARTSVFNYLGSAIASNGGLMVEVNSRVSAAWSKWRSLTGVLCDSKIPEHLKSKIYRTVVRR
;
A
#
# COMPACT_ATOMS: atom_id res chain seq x y z
N MET A 1 8.96 5.83 15.86
CA MET A 1 9.53 5.11 14.71
C MET A 1 10.56 5.97 14.01
N ASP A 2 10.23 7.24 13.75
CA ASP A 2 11.07 8.23 13.05
C ASP A 2 12.50 8.33 13.58
N ALA A 3 12.71 8.43 14.90
CA ALA A 3 14.06 8.54 15.45
C ALA A 3 14.97 7.30 15.20
N ILE A 4 14.37 6.13 14.96
CA ILE A 4 15.10 4.86 14.77
C ILE A 4 15.56 4.71 13.31
N MET A 5 14.77 5.25 12.38
CA MET A 5 14.87 5.00 10.93
C MET A 5 15.35 6.20 10.12
N ARG A 6 15.58 7.35 10.77
CA ARG A 6 16.06 8.59 10.14
C ARG A 6 17.31 8.45 9.28
N ASP A 7 18.19 7.50 9.63
CA ASP A 7 19.45 7.28 8.89
C ASP A 7 19.24 6.45 7.60
N LEU A 8 18.10 5.77 7.47
CA LEU A 8 17.73 4.95 6.32
C LEU A 8 16.69 5.61 5.41
N GLU A 9 16.06 6.69 5.87
CA GLU A 9 14.99 7.37 5.16
C GLU A 9 15.53 8.16 3.96
N LYS A 10 15.07 7.81 2.75
CA LYS A 10 15.28 8.59 1.54
C LYS A 10 14.10 9.56 1.32
N PRO A 11 14.30 10.69 0.65
CA PRO A 11 13.20 11.62 0.37
C PRO A 11 12.13 10.97 -0.52
N VAL A 12 10.90 11.49 -0.42
CA VAL A 12 9.79 11.11 -1.31
C VAL A 12 10.24 11.21 -2.77
N PRO A 13 9.96 10.21 -3.63
CA PRO A 13 9.06 9.06 -3.42
C PRO A 13 9.76 7.75 -2.97
N TRP A 14 11.03 7.79 -2.57
CA TRP A 14 11.85 6.57 -2.40
C TRP A 14 11.60 5.83 -1.09
N THR A 15 11.23 6.54 -0.03
CA THR A 15 10.81 5.95 1.24
C THR A 15 9.50 6.60 1.69
N LEU A 16 8.49 5.77 1.99
CA LEU A 16 7.24 6.22 2.60
C LEU A 16 7.03 5.42 3.89
N LEU A 17 6.79 6.14 4.99
CA LEU A 17 6.59 5.56 6.31
C LEU A 17 5.21 5.97 6.84
N TYR A 18 4.45 5.02 7.37
CA TYR A 18 3.20 5.30 8.07
C TYR A 18 2.91 4.22 9.11
N ALA A 19 2.87 4.62 10.39
CA ALA A 19 2.72 3.68 11.51
C ALA A 19 3.73 2.52 11.38
N ASP A 20 3.27 1.27 11.29
CA ASP A 20 4.09 0.07 11.08
C ASP A 20 4.35 -0.29 9.60
N ASP A 21 3.68 0.40 8.66
CA ASP A 21 3.85 0.18 7.22
C ASP A 21 5.03 1.00 6.67
N VAL A 22 5.88 0.34 5.87
CA VAL A 22 7.03 0.93 5.19
C VAL A 22 6.97 0.54 3.71
N MET A 23 7.10 1.53 2.82
CA MET A 23 7.27 1.32 1.39
C MET A 23 8.62 1.86 0.95
N LEU A 24 9.39 1.00 0.28
CA LEU A 24 10.68 1.31 -0.31
C LEU A 24 10.55 1.23 -1.83
N ALA A 25 11.14 2.19 -2.53
CA ALA A 25 11.27 2.18 -3.96
C ALA A 25 12.75 2.28 -4.32
N CYS A 26 13.17 1.51 -5.32
CA CYS A 26 14.50 1.61 -5.91
C CYS A 26 14.39 1.43 -7.43
N GLU A 27 15.38 1.94 -8.16
CA GLU A 27 15.48 1.73 -9.61
C GLU A 27 16.08 0.37 -9.96
N ASP A 28 16.92 -0.16 -9.07
CA ASP A 28 17.63 -1.42 -9.23
C ASP A 28 17.19 -2.44 -8.17
N LYS A 29 16.99 -3.68 -8.61
CA LYS A 29 16.62 -4.80 -7.74
C LYS A 29 17.67 -5.08 -6.66
N GLY A 30 18.95 -5.04 -7.01
CA GLY A 30 20.04 -5.28 -6.06
C GLY A 30 20.12 -4.17 -5.02
N GLU A 31 19.84 -2.92 -5.39
CA GLU A 31 19.68 -1.83 -4.43
C GLU A 31 18.51 -2.09 -3.47
N LEU A 32 17.34 -2.50 -3.99
CA LEU A 32 16.17 -2.80 -3.16
C LEU A 32 16.45 -3.93 -2.15
N GLU A 33 17.11 -5.00 -2.58
CA GLU A 33 17.47 -6.11 -1.70
C GLU A 33 18.40 -5.66 -0.56
N ARG A 34 19.44 -4.87 -0.87
CA ARG A 34 20.33 -4.30 0.15
C ARG A 34 19.60 -3.36 1.11
N GLU A 35 18.69 -2.53 0.60
CA GLU A 35 17.90 -1.64 1.45
C GLU A 35 17.01 -2.40 2.40
N VAL A 36 16.25 -3.36 1.89
CA VAL A 36 15.34 -4.16 2.69
C VAL A 36 16.11 -4.93 3.78
N GLN A 37 17.31 -5.44 3.46
CA GLN A 37 18.18 -6.06 4.47
C GLN A 37 18.66 -5.05 5.52
N ALA A 38 19.11 -3.85 5.10
CA ALA A 38 19.53 -2.81 6.04
C ALA A 38 18.39 -2.37 6.98
N TRP A 39 17.16 -2.31 6.46
CA TRP A 39 15.96 -2.08 7.26
C TRP A 39 15.68 -3.24 8.24
N CYS A 40 15.84 -4.49 7.80
CA CYS A 40 15.68 -5.66 8.67
C CYS A 40 16.69 -5.63 9.83
N ASP A 41 17.97 -5.41 9.54
CA ASP A 41 19.04 -5.36 10.52
C ASP A 41 18.81 -4.22 11.52
N ARG A 42 18.42 -3.05 11.02
CA ARG A 42 18.11 -1.89 11.86
C ARG A 42 16.91 -2.15 12.75
N LEU A 43 15.83 -2.75 12.24
CA LEU A 43 14.69 -3.15 13.07
C LEU A 43 15.12 -4.11 14.18
N ALA A 44 15.93 -5.11 13.85
CA ALA A 44 16.43 -6.11 14.79
C ALA A 44 17.25 -5.49 15.93
N MET A 45 18.08 -4.47 15.64
CA MET A 45 18.85 -3.74 16.67
C MET A 45 17.96 -3.10 17.76
N PHE A 46 16.72 -2.76 17.44
CA PHE A 46 15.76 -2.17 18.38
C PHE A 46 14.72 -3.19 18.89
N GLY A 47 14.96 -4.48 18.66
CA GLY A 47 14.06 -5.56 19.09
C GLY A 47 12.77 -5.65 18.27
N LEU A 48 12.71 -5.02 17.10
CA LEU A 48 11.61 -5.14 16.15
C LEU A 48 11.93 -6.23 15.12
N LYS A 49 10.89 -6.86 14.59
CA LYS A 49 11.02 -7.93 13.59
C LYS A 49 10.13 -7.65 12.40
N LEU A 50 10.72 -7.70 11.21
CA LEU A 50 9.98 -7.60 9.96
C LEU A 50 9.07 -8.83 9.78
N ASN A 51 7.84 -8.60 9.35
CA ASN A 51 6.91 -9.68 9.02
C ASN A 51 7.10 -10.12 7.57
N VAL A 52 8.10 -10.96 7.32
CA VAL A 52 8.45 -11.48 5.98
C VAL A 52 7.25 -12.06 5.22
N LYS A 53 6.29 -12.68 5.92
CA LYS A 53 5.06 -13.23 5.29
C LYS A 53 4.11 -12.17 4.75
N LYS A 54 4.13 -10.96 5.31
CA LYS A 54 3.34 -9.81 4.85
C LYS A 54 4.13 -8.89 3.93
N THR A 55 5.45 -9.00 3.92
CA THR A 55 6.31 -8.21 3.04
C THR A 55 6.24 -8.77 1.63
N GLU A 56 5.86 -7.92 0.70
CA GLU A 56 5.78 -8.24 -0.72
C GLU A 56 6.65 -7.25 -1.49
N TYR A 57 7.05 -7.62 -2.71
CA TYR A 57 7.71 -6.70 -3.63
C TYR A 57 7.09 -6.76 -5.01
N LEU A 58 7.24 -5.67 -5.76
CA LEU A 58 6.77 -5.54 -7.12
C LEU A 58 7.89 -4.96 -7.98
N THR A 59 8.02 -5.47 -9.19
CA THR A 59 8.92 -4.91 -10.21
C THR A 59 8.12 -4.65 -11.48
N THR A 60 8.44 -3.55 -12.16
CA THR A 60 7.83 -3.15 -13.42
C THR A 60 8.50 -3.81 -14.62
N ASN A 61 9.70 -4.36 -14.45
CA ASN A 61 10.44 -4.99 -15.52
C ASN A 61 10.05 -6.48 -15.64
N VAL A 62 9.32 -6.80 -16.71
CA VAL A 62 8.83 -8.16 -17.00
C VAL A 62 9.98 -9.15 -17.23
N ASN A 63 11.14 -8.66 -17.68
CA ASN A 63 12.31 -9.49 -17.98
C ASN A 63 13.25 -9.66 -16.79
N GLU A 64 12.97 -9.01 -15.66
CA GLU A 64 13.82 -9.10 -14.48
C GLU A 64 13.62 -10.45 -13.78
N SER A 65 14.67 -11.27 -13.90
CA SER A 65 14.74 -12.61 -13.35
C SER A 65 15.30 -12.62 -11.92
N GLY A 66 14.93 -13.65 -11.17
CA GLY A 66 15.35 -13.87 -9.80
C GLY A 66 14.42 -13.27 -8.74
N SER A 67 14.66 -13.70 -7.51
CA SER A 67 13.95 -13.33 -6.31
C SER A 67 14.67 -12.24 -5.51
N ILE A 68 13.96 -11.61 -4.58
CA ILE A 68 14.56 -10.81 -3.50
C ILE A 68 14.47 -11.63 -2.23
N GLU A 69 15.57 -11.76 -1.50
CA GLU A 69 15.66 -12.54 -0.27
C GLU A 69 16.04 -11.65 0.92
N ILE A 70 15.43 -11.92 2.07
CA ILE A 70 15.81 -11.33 3.37
C ILE A 70 16.19 -12.47 4.30
N ASP A 71 17.40 -12.43 4.87
CA ASP A 71 17.91 -13.50 5.74
C ASP A 71 17.76 -14.91 5.11
N GLY A 72 17.90 -15.01 3.78
CA GLY A 72 17.73 -16.25 3.00
C GLY A 72 16.27 -16.71 2.85
N THR A 73 15.30 -15.87 3.20
CA THR A 73 13.87 -16.11 2.95
C THR A 73 13.40 -15.28 1.77
N GLU A 74 12.82 -15.94 0.77
CA GLU A 74 12.27 -15.31 -0.42
C GLU A 74 11.05 -14.42 -0.11
N LEU A 75 11.06 -13.18 -0.59
CA LEU A 75 9.89 -12.30 -0.54
C LEU A 75 8.87 -12.66 -1.63
N ALA A 76 7.60 -12.49 -1.31
CA ALA A 76 6.54 -12.72 -2.28
C ALA A 76 6.54 -11.62 -3.37
N ARG A 77 6.71 -12.02 -4.63
CA ARG A 77 6.54 -11.13 -5.79
C ARG A 77 5.04 -10.98 -6.10
N THR A 78 4.55 -9.74 -6.19
CA THR A 78 3.16 -9.43 -6.55
C THR A 78 3.06 -8.64 -7.85
N SER A 79 1.93 -8.81 -8.55
CA SER A 79 1.57 -8.00 -9.73
C SER A 79 0.83 -6.72 -9.36
N VAL A 80 0.29 -6.64 -8.14
CA VAL A 80 -0.40 -5.47 -7.59
C VAL A 80 0.10 -5.24 -6.18
N PHE A 81 0.80 -4.13 -5.99
CA PHE A 81 1.30 -3.72 -4.69
C PHE A 81 0.33 -2.73 -4.03
N ASN A 82 -0.04 -2.96 -2.78
CA ASN A 82 -0.96 -2.10 -2.05
C ASN A 82 -0.24 -1.35 -0.94
N TYR A 83 -0.35 -0.03 -0.90
CA TYR A 83 0.16 0.80 0.19
C TYR A 83 -0.91 1.80 0.62
N LEU A 84 -1.30 1.75 1.89
CA LEU A 84 -2.30 2.64 2.51
C LEU A 84 -3.62 2.76 1.72
N GLY A 85 -4.04 1.67 1.09
CA GLY A 85 -5.28 1.60 0.30
C GLY A 85 -5.15 2.06 -1.15
N SER A 86 -3.95 2.41 -1.61
CA SER A 86 -3.64 2.63 -3.02
C SER A 86 -2.91 1.46 -3.65
N ALA A 87 -3.35 1.06 -4.83
CA ALA A 87 -2.82 -0.06 -5.60
C ALA A 87 -1.91 0.42 -6.75
N ILE A 88 -0.76 -0.22 -6.90
CA ILE A 88 0.20 -0.01 -7.98
C ILE A 88 0.30 -1.32 -8.76
N ALA A 89 0.04 -1.28 -10.07
CA ALA A 89 0.17 -2.45 -10.94
C ALA A 89 1.58 -2.54 -11.53
N SER A 90 2.08 -3.76 -11.74
CA SER A 90 3.41 -4.00 -12.30
C SER A 90 3.60 -3.44 -13.71
N ASN A 91 2.52 -3.34 -14.49
CA ASN A 91 2.55 -2.71 -15.80
C ASN A 91 2.48 -1.18 -15.77
N GLY A 92 2.54 -0.56 -14.58
CA GLY A 92 2.38 0.89 -14.39
C GLY A 92 0.96 1.41 -14.65
N GLY A 93 0.00 0.52 -14.90
CA GLY A 93 -1.37 0.88 -15.24
C GLY A 93 -2.18 1.35 -14.03
N LEU A 94 -2.99 2.40 -14.23
CA LEU A 94 -3.87 2.96 -13.19
C LEU A 94 -5.21 2.23 -13.06
N MET A 95 -5.56 1.35 -14.01
CA MET A 95 -6.88 0.73 -14.06
C MET A 95 -7.21 -0.11 -12.82
N VAL A 96 -6.21 -0.75 -12.22
CA VAL A 96 -6.39 -1.54 -11.00
C VAL A 96 -6.84 -0.64 -9.83
N GLU A 97 -6.15 0.48 -9.63
CA GLU A 97 -6.50 1.47 -8.60
C GLU A 97 -7.87 2.10 -8.86
N VAL A 98 -8.13 2.52 -10.10
CA VAL A 98 -9.42 3.13 -10.48
C VAL A 98 -10.57 2.16 -10.19
N ASN A 99 -10.45 0.90 -10.63
CA ASN A 99 -11.48 -0.11 -10.40
C ASN A 99 -11.65 -0.43 -8.91
N SER A 100 -10.56 -0.49 -8.14
CA SER A 100 -10.59 -0.68 -6.69
C SER A 100 -11.39 0.44 -6.00
N ARG A 101 -11.10 1.71 -6.32
CA ARG A 101 -11.81 2.87 -5.76
C ARG A 101 -13.28 2.91 -6.16
N VAL A 102 -13.60 2.63 -7.43
CA VAL A 102 -14.99 2.55 -7.90
C VAL A 102 -15.75 1.46 -7.15
N SER A 103 -15.15 0.27 -7.00
CA SER A 103 -15.75 -0.84 -6.26
C SER A 103 -15.97 -0.52 -4.78
N ALA A 104 -15.00 0.16 -4.14
CA ALA A 104 -15.12 0.59 -2.75
C ALA A 104 -16.24 1.64 -2.57
N ALA A 105 -16.32 2.63 -3.45
CA ALA A 105 -17.38 3.63 -3.45
C ALA A 105 -18.76 2.98 -3.67
N TRP A 106 -18.85 2.05 -4.61
CA TRP A 106 -20.07 1.32 -4.89
C TRP A 106 -20.52 0.43 -3.72
N SER A 107 -19.56 -0.20 -3.03
CA SER A 107 -19.84 -1.00 -1.84
C SER A 107 -20.33 -0.14 -0.67
N LYS A 108 -19.76 1.05 -0.45
CA LYS A 108 -20.26 2.02 0.53
C LYS A 108 -21.65 2.57 0.17
N TRP A 109 -21.91 2.82 -1.10
CA TRP A 109 -23.24 3.23 -1.54
C TRP A 109 -24.27 2.13 -1.27
N ARG A 110 -23.95 0.87 -1.60
CA ARG A 110 -24.82 -0.28 -1.37
C ARG A 110 -25.09 -0.54 0.11
N SER A 111 -24.17 -0.23 1.03
CA SER A 111 -24.45 -0.35 2.47
C SER A 111 -25.38 0.75 2.99
N LEU A 112 -25.52 1.85 2.25
CA LEU A 112 -26.33 3.00 2.61
C LEU A 112 -27.63 3.12 1.81
N THR A 113 -27.97 2.18 0.93
CA THR A 113 -29.21 2.22 0.15
C THR A 113 -30.45 2.33 1.04
N GLY A 114 -30.46 1.67 2.21
CA GLY A 114 -31.56 1.80 3.18
C GLY A 114 -31.79 3.22 3.70
N VAL A 115 -30.79 4.11 3.61
CA VAL A 115 -30.90 5.52 3.98
C VAL A 115 -31.08 6.40 2.74
N LEU A 116 -30.28 6.16 1.70
CA LEU A 116 -30.26 6.97 0.49
C LEU A 116 -31.53 6.80 -0.35
N CYS A 117 -32.13 5.61 -0.34
CA CYS A 117 -33.34 5.29 -1.09
C CYS A 117 -34.63 5.38 -0.26
N ASP A 118 -34.57 5.63 1.05
CA ASP A 118 -35.76 5.75 1.90
C ASP A 118 -36.50 7.07 1.65
N SER A 119 -37.74 7.00 1.19
CA SER A 119 -38.57 8.19 0.92
C SER A 119 -38.89 9.00 2.17
N LYS A 120 -38.77 8.43 3.37
CA LYS A 120 -39.02 9.11 4.65
C LYS A 120 -37.88 10.02 5.08
N ILE A 121 -36.69 9.86 4.49
CA ILE A 121 -35.51 10.64 4.87
C ILE A 121 -35.40 11.89 3.99
N PRO A 122 -35.26 13.09 4.57
CA PRO A 122 -35.11 14.32 3.82
C PRO A 122 -33.90 14.33 2.88
N GLU A 123 -34.06 14.90 1.70
CA GLU A 123 -33.03 14.92 0.65
C GLU A 123 -31.72 15.61 1.08
N HIS A 124 -31.81 16.71 1.83
CA HIS A 124 -30.63 17.42 2.32
C HIS A 124 -29.76 16.53 3.25
N LEU A 125 -30.39 15.65 4.04
CA LEU A 125 -29.67 14.73 4.92
C LEU A 125 -29.02 13.60 4.11
N LYS A 126 -29.72 13.04 3.12
CA LYS A 126 -29.15 12.07 2.18
C LYS A 126 -27.95 12.64 1.43
N SER A 127 -28.06 13.88 0.97
CA SER A 127 -26.97 14.59 0.28
C SER A 127 -25.75 14.77 1.18
N LYS A 128 -25.96 15.14 2.45
CA LYS A 128 -24.89 15.23 3.45
C LYS A 128 -24.21 13.88 3.66
N ILE A 129 -24.99 12.81 3.86
CA ILE A 129 -24.46 11.45 4.06
C ILE A 129 -23.67 10.97 2.83
N TYR A 130 -24.21 11.16 1.62
CA TYR A 130 -23.53 10.80 0.38
C TYR A 130 -22.17 11.51 0.23
N ARG A 131 -22.15 12.83 0.44
CA ARG A 131 -20.91 13.63 0.35
C ARG A 131 -19.87 13.21 1.39
N THR A 132 -20.30 12.83 2.59
CA THR A 132 -19.39 12.45 3.69
C THR A 132 -18.86 11.02 3.54
N VAL A 133 -19.68 10.06 3.10
CA VAL A 133 -19.34 8.63 3.17
C VAL A 133 -18.97 8.04 1.81
N VAL A 134 -19.63 8.45 0.73
CA VAL A 134 -19.48 7.84 -0.60
C VAL A 134 -18.52 8.60 -1.49
N ARG A 135 -18.60 9.93 -1.55
CA ARG A 135 -17.79 10.79 -2.45
C ARG A 135 -16.31 10.98 -2.01
N ARG A 136 -15.90 10.38 -0.90
CA ARG A 136 -14.59 10.65 -0.27
C ARG A 136 -13.41 10.39 -1.20
#